data_AF-A0A7W7FQZ7-F1
#
_entry.id   AF-A0A7W7FQZ7-F1
#
_cell.length_a   1.000
_cell.length_b   1.000
_cell.length_c   1.000
_cell.angle_alpha   90.00
_cell.angle_beta   90.00
_cell.angle_gamma   90.00
#
_symmetry.space_group_name_H-M   'P 1'
#
loop_
_entity.id
_entity.type
_entity.pdbx_description
1 polymer ?
#
loop_
_entity_poly.entity_id
_entity_poly.type
_entity_poly.pdbx_seq_one_letter_code
_entity_poly.pdbx_strand_id
1 'polypeptide(L)'
;MSENRTPSRVALHMRVPRGWVRVAEYRLLADGSVGLTVLDAERGEIARHFYTNGVDLHAQRRMVRPDEPAAYLGALLNQTNMSYYRFTDESDTPEASAP
;
A
#
# COMPACT_ATOMS: atom_id res chain seq x y z
N MET A 1 7.49 -8.13 21.32
CA MET A 1 6.13 -7.56 21.39
C MET A 1 6.02 -6.62 20.20
N SER A 2 5.53 -7.09 19.06
CA SER A 2 5.36 -6.22 17.90
C SER A 2 4.08 -5.41 18.16
N GLU A 3 4.23 -4.12 18.40
CA GLU A 3 3.11 -3.20 18.56
C GLU A 3 2.15 -3.42 17.38
N ASN A 4 0.92 -3.82 17.70
CA ASN A 4 -0.15 -4.14 16.76
C ASN A 4 -0.71 -2.85 16.11
N ARG A 5 0.18 -1.94 15.72
CA ARG A 5 -0.15 -0.62 15.18
C ARG A 5 -0.75 -0.85 13.81
N THR A 6 -2.00 -0.44 13.65
CA THR A 6 -2.62 -0.43 12.33
C THR A 6 -1.88 0.60 11.49
N PRO A 7 -1.28 0.20 10.35
CA PRO A 7 -0.67 1.17 9.45
C PRO A 7 -1.75 2.14 8.97
N SER A 8 -1.48 3.43 9.07
CA SER A 8 -2.35 4.51 8.60
C SER A 8 -1.99 4.95 7.18
N ARG A 9 -0.77 4.64 6.70
CA ARG A 9 -0.32 5.00 5.35
C ARG A 9 0.62 3.93 4.81
N VAL A 10 0.33 3.44 3.61
CA VAL A 10 1.15 2.47 2.88
C VAL A 10 1.45 3.02 1.50
N ALA A 11 2.73 3.20 1.17
CA ALA A 11 3.15 3.65 -0.14
C ALA A 11 3.50 2.47 -1.05
N LEU A 12 3.13 2.59 -2.32
CA LEU A 12 3.55 1.68 -3.38
C LEU A 12 4.68 2.30 -4.18
N HIS A 13 5.81 1.60 -4.17
CA HIS A 13 6.97 1.93 -4.98
C HIS A 13 7.10 0.96 -6.14
N MET A 14 7.39 1.48 -7.33
CA MET A 14 7.77 0.68 -8.49
C MET A 14 9.28 0.75 -8.69
N ARG A 15 9.87 -0.39 -9.04
CA ARG A 15 11.27 -0.49 -9.43
C ARG A 15 11.45 0.02 -10.87
N VAL A 16 12.24 1.07 -11.01
CA VAL A 16 12.66 1.66 -12.29
C VAL A 16 14.19 1.62 -12.41
N PRO A 17 14.77 1.84 -13.61
CA PRO A 17 16.23 1.76 -13.80
C PRO A 17 17.04 2.68 -12.86
N ARG A 18 16.43 3.79 -12.42
CA ARG A 18 17.04 4.78 -11.52
C ARG A 18 16.77 4.56 -10.02
N GLY A 19 16.06 3.50 -9.63
CA GLY A 19 15.75 3.20 -8.24
C GLY A 19 14.28 2.85 -8.00
N TRP A 20 13.77 3.19 -6.82
CA TRP A 20 12.37 3.00 -6.45
C TRP A 20 11.66 4.34 -6.53
N VAL A 21 10.58 4.42 -7.29
CA VAL A 21 9.75 5.63 -7.39
C VAL A 21 8.39 5.34 -6.79
N ARG A 22 7.87 6.29 -6.00
CA ARG A 22 6.51 6.18 -5.48
C ARG A 22 5.52 6.41 -6.61
N VAL A 23 4.64 5.44 -6.85
CA VAL A 23 3.66 5.49 -7.94
C VAL A 23 2.23 5.62 -7.42
N ALA A 24 1.98 5.18 -6.19
CA ALA A 24 0.71 5.34 -5.51
C ALA A 24 0.88 5.27 -3.99
N GLU A 25 -0.15 5.66 -3.26
CA GLU A 25 -0.24 5.50 -1.81
C GLU A 25 -1.68 5.16 -1.38
N TYR A 26 -1.77 4.38 -0.31
CA TYR A 26 -2.99 4.02 0.37
C TYR A 26 -2.98 4.67 1.73
N ARG A 27 -4.05 5.36 2.09
CA ARG A 27 -4.16 6.09 3.34
C ARG A 27 -5.45 5.74 4.05
N LEU A 28 -5.37 5.51 5.35
CA LEU A 28 -6.54 5.44 6.22
C LEU A 28 -7.10 6.85 6.41
N LEU A 29 -8.34 7.04 5.97
CA LEU A 29 -9.07 8.30 6.10
C LEU A 29 -9.76 8.37 7.47
N ALA A 30 -10.11 9.58 7.89
CA ALA A 30 -10.73 9.82 9.19
C ALA A 30 -12.14 9.21 9.31
N ASP A 31 -12.81 8.95 8.18
CA ASP A 31 -14.10 8.25 8.13
C ASP A 31 -13.97 6.73 8.34
N GLY A 32 -12.74 6.21 8.40
CA GLY A 32 -12.46 4.79 8.56
C GLY A 32 -12.26 4.03 7.24
N SER A 33 -12.47 4.67 6.08
CA SER A 33 -12.19 4.04 4.77
C SER A 33 -10.73 4.16 4.36
N VAL A 34 -10.29 3.27 3.46
CA VAL A 34 -9.00 3.43 2.77
C VAL A 34 -9.20 4.31 1.54
N GLY A 35 -8.42 5.39 1.45
CA GLY A 35 -8.25 6.19 0.24
C GLY A 35 -7.05 5.70 -0.57
N LEU A 36 -7.18 5.68 -1.89
CA LEU A 36 -6.08 5.47 -2.83
C LEU A 36 -5.74 6.79 -3.53
N THR A 37 -4.49 7.20 -3.45
CA THR A 37 -3.94 8.31 -4.26
C THR A 37 -2.93 7.74 -5.24
N VAL A 38 -3.23 7.87 -6.53
CA VAL A 38 -2.31 7.46 -7.60
C VAL A 38 -1.49 8.67 -8.01
N LEU A 39 -0.17 8.61 -7.82
CA LEU A 39 0.75 9.69 -8.17
C LEU A 39 1.18 9.60 -9.64
N ASP A 40 1.27 8.38 -10.17
CA ASP A 40 1.62 8.10 -11.56
C ASP A 40 0.54 7.18 -12.15
N ALA A 41 -0.27 7.71 -13.07
CA ALA A 41 -1.43 6.98 -13.61
C ALA A 41 -1.04 5.78 -14.48
N GLU A 42 0.09 5.84 -15.19
CA GLU A 42 0.58 4.73 -16.03
C GLU A 42 1.14 3.60 -15.16
N ARG A 43 1.93 3.95 -14.15
CA ARG A 43 2.61 2.98 -13.28
C ARG A 43 1.77 2.52 -12.09
N GLY A 44 0.78 3.31 -11.71
CA GLY A 44 -0.13 3.07 -10.59
C GLY A 44 -1.39 2.28 -10.94
N GLU A 45 -1.50 1.76 -12.17
CA GLU A 45 -2.63 0.90 -12.56
C GLU A 45 -2.77 -0.31 -11.63
N ILE A 46 -1.64 -0.92 -11.24
CA ILE A 46 -1.64 -2.03 -10.29
C ILE A 46 -2.22 -1.62 -8.93
N ALA A 47 -2.06 -0.36 -8.53
CA ALA A 47 -2.61 0.13 -7.28
C ALA A 47 -4.14 0.21 -7.33
N ARG A 48 -4.67 0.68 -8.46
CA ARG A 48 -6.11 0.65 -8.73
C ARG A 48 -6.65 -0.77 -8.78
N HIS A 49 -5.89 -1.69 -9.36
CA HIS A 49 -6.27 -3.09 -9.40
C HIS A 49 -6.41 -3.66 -7.98
N PHE A 50 -5.44 -3.43 -7.09
CA PHE A 50 -5.54 -3.87 -5.68
C PHE A 50 -6.67 -3.19 -4.93
N TYR A 51 -6.90 -1.91 -5.15
CA TYR A 51 -7.99 -1.18 -4.51
C TYR A 51 -9.37 -1.70 -4.94
N THR A 52 -9.52 -2.03 -6.23
CA THR A 52 -10.82 -2.46 -6.80
C THR A 52 -11.09 -3.94 -6.54
N ASN A 53 -10.09 -4.80 -6.76
CA ASN A 53 -10.25 -6.26 -6.66
C ASN A 53 -9.98 -6.79 -5.25
N GLY A 54 -9.21 -6.05 -4.44
CA GLY A 54 -8.69 -6.51 -3.16
C GLY A 54 -7.29 -7.10 -3.28
N VAL A 55 -6.68 -7.37 -2.13
CA VAL A 55 -5.32 -7.92 -2.01
C VAL A 55 -5.43 -9.38 -1.63
N ASP A 56 -4.83 -10.26 -2.45
CA ASP A 56 -4.71 -11.67 -2.11
C ASP A 56 -3.59 -11.88 -1.09
N LEU A 57 -3.96 -12.18 0.15
CA LEU A 57 -3.03 -12.65 1.16
C LEU A 57 -2.80 -14.13 0.93
N HIS A 58 -1.84 -14.46 0.07
CA HIS A 58 -1.48 -15.85 -0.24
C HIS A 58 -1.20 -16.67 1.04
N ALA A 59 -0.56 -16.05 2.04
CA ALA A 59 -0.27 -16.67 3.34
C ALA A 59 -1.53 -17.08 4.12
N GLN A 60 -2.65 -16.38 3.94
CA GLN A 60 -3.91 -16.63 4.63
C GLN A 60 -5.00 -17.19 3.70
N ARG A 61 -4.69 -17.40 2.41
CA ARG A 61 -5.63 -17.79 1.34
C ARG A 61 -6.92 -16.97 1.37
N ARG A 62 -6.79 -15.68 1.62
CA ARG A 62 -7.91 -14.76 1.81
C ARG A 62 -7.70 -13.50 0.98
N MET A 63 -8.75 -13.09 0.29
CA MET A 63 -8.82 -11.79 -0.37
C MET A 63 -9.30 -10.75 0.64
N VAL A 64 -8.49 -9.71 0.86
CA VAL A 64 -8.84 -8.60 1.76
C VAL A 64 -9.25 -7.39 0.92
N ARG A 65 -10.40 -6.80 1.27
CA ARG A 65 -10.99 -5.66 0.56
C ARG A 65 -10.68 -4.36 1.31
N PRO A 66 -10.69 -3.19 0.63
CA PRO A 66 -10.47 -1.90 1.29
C PRO A 66 -11.53 -1.55 2.36
N ASP A 67 -12.67 -2.25 2.37
CA ASP A 67 -13.70 -2.19 3.42
C ASP A 67 -13.18 -2.62 4.80
N GLU A 68 -12.11 -3.43 4.83
CA GLU A 68 -11.41 -3.84 6.05
C GLU A 68 -10.07 -3.09 6.16
N PRO A 69 -10.07 -1.79 6.52
CA PRO A 69 -8.91 -0.90 6.37
C PRO A 69 -7.64 -1.43 7.03
N ALA A 70 -7.74 -1.88 8.28
CA ALA A 70 -6.59 -2.38 9.04
C ALA A 70 -6.02 -3.67 8.44
N ALA A 71 -6.90 -4.59 8.05
CA ALA A 71 -6.50 -5.84 7.42
C ALA A 71 -5.93 -5.59 6.02
N TYR A 72 -6.51 -4.66 5.26
CA TYR A 72 -6.12 -4.33 3.89
C TYR A 72 -4.74 -3.68 3.85
N LEU A 73 -4.50 -2.67 4.68
CA LEU A 73 -3.19 -2.02 4.76
C LEU A 73 -2.12 -3.00 5.26
N GLY A 74 -2.45 -3.85 6.24
CA GLY A 74 -1.57 -4.94 6.67
C GLY A 74 -1.32 -5.98 5.57
N ALA A 75 -2.31 -6.29 4.73
CA ALA A 75 -2.19 -7.21 3.60
C ALA A 75 -1.22 -6.70 2.55
N LEU A 76 -1.29 -5.40 2.22
CA LEU A 76 -0.37 -4.75 1.28
C LEU A 76 1.09 -4.89 1.74
N LEU A 77 1.35 -4.63 3.02
CA LEU A 77 2.71 -4.76 3.59
C LEU A 77 3.23 -6.21 3.60
N ASN A 78 2.32 -7.19 3.66
CA ASN A 78 2.66 -8.60 3.58
C ASN A 78 2.90 -9.08 2.14
N GLN A 79 2.61 -8.28 1.11
CA GLN A 79 2.97 -8.59 -0.28
C GLN A 79 4.48 -8.40 -0.49
N THR A 80 5.26 -9.40 -0.08
CA THR A 80 6.72 -9.43 -0.22
C THR A 80 7.20 -10.04 -1.54
N ASN A 81 6.29 -10.63 -2.34
CA ASN A 81 6.66 -11.43 -3.52
C ASN A 81 6.52 -10.70 -4.87
N MET A 82 6.61 -9.37 -4.89
CA MET A 82 6.54 -8.59 -6.13
C MET A 82 7.94 -8.14 -6.57
N SER A 83 8.46 -8.71 -7.66
CA SER A 83 9.81 -8.39 -8.15
C SER A 83 10.00 -6.93 -8.58
N TYR A 84 8.91 -6.25 -8.97
CA TYR A 84 8.92 -4.88 -9.48
C TYR A 84 8.22 -3.86 -8.59
N TYR A 85 7.56 -4.31 -7.52
CA TYR A 85 6.76 -3.46 -6.67
C TYR A 85 7.11 -3.69 -5.20
N ARG A 86 7.06 -2.62 -4.42
CA ARG A 86 7.33 -2.69 -2.99
C ARG A 86 6.34 -1.83 -2.24
N PHE A 87 5.65 -2.44 -1.30
CA PHE A 87 4.82 -1.73 -0.32
C PHE A 87 5.67 -1.38 0.90
N THR A 88 5.56 -0.15 1.36
CA THR A 88 6.29 0.35 2.54
C THR A 88 5.31 1.02 3.50
N ASP A 89 5.45 0.74 4.79
CA ASP A 89 4.73 1.46 5.82
C ASP A 89 5.34 2.86 5.98
N GLU A 90 4.52 3.88 5.80
CA GLU A 90 4.91 5.29 5.97
C GLU A 90 3.98 5.99 6.96
N SER A 91 3.46 5.22 7.91
CA SER A 91 2.53 5.70 8.94
C SER A 91 3.17 6.70 9.90
N ASP A 92 4.49 6.62 10.10
CA ASP A 92 5.26 7.50 10.98
C ASP A 92 6.06 8.57 10.21
N THR A 93 6.09 8.49 8.87
CA THR A 93 6.88 9.40 8.05
C THR A 93 6.08 10.69 7.83
N PRO A 94 6.47 11.85 8.41
CA PRO A 94 5.92 13.11 7.99
C PRO A 94 6.21 13.27 6.50
N GLU A 95 5.36 13.97 5.76
CA GLU A 95 5.38 14.14 4.30
C GLU A 95 6.63 14.89 3.76
N ALA A 96 7.76 14.81 4.46
CA ALA A 96 9.01 15.48 4.22
C ALA A 96 10.12 14.44 3.94
N SER A 97 10.21 14.00 2.68
CA SER A 97 11.49 13.57 2.10
C SER A 97 11.40 13.65 0.57
N ALA A 98 11.47 14.88 0.10
CA ALA A 98 12.05 15.22 -1.20
C ALA A 98 13.00 16.40 -0.96
N PRO A 99 14.33 16.17 -0.80
CA PRO A 99 15.32 17.21 -1.01
C PRO A 99 15.54 17.45 -2.52
#